data_AF-A0A1J4Y1A6-F1
#
_entry.id   AF-A0A1J4Y1A6-F1
#
_cell.length_a   1.000
_cell.length_b   1.000
_cell.length_c   1.000
_cell.angle_alpha   90.00
_cell.angle_beta   90.00
_cell.angle_gamma   90.00
#
_symmetry.space_group_name_H-M   'P 1'
#
loop_
_entity.id
_entity.type
_entity.pdbx_description
1 polymer ?
#
loop_
_entity_poly.entity_id
_entity_poly.type
_entity_poly.pdbx_seq_one_letter_code
_entity_poly.pdbx_strand_id
1 'polypeptide(L)'
;MKHLNNLAITAAVLLAFVLAGCASARHAPPPAEDPVHNKLNVTVNHSYDVAWKTLIEYVRSSFFVIDNFDKSAGVITLSFGGSHTAEYIDCGPFTTRSKEVKYSGPYSSFLEQYAGAKLQGKLNIFVTELGPKQTRVKVNAQYTFKAPLTKPAEWAFESGFYATVALTQEHKAAGGPQTRTCQPTYKAENAVIQAIKPLF
;
A
#
# COMPACT_ATOMS: atom_id res chain seq x y z
N MET A 1 43.89 -59.71 22.14
CA MET A 1 42.81 -59.34 21.19
C MET A 1 41.58 -58.82 21.95
N LYS A 2 41.63 -57.59 22.50
CA LYS A 2 40.53 -56.95 23.27
C LYS A 2 40.57 -55.41 23.13
N HIS A 3 41.07 -54.88 22.01
CA HIS A 3 41.22 -53.42 21.82
C HIS A 3 40.57 -52.86 20.54
N LEU A 4 39.91 -53.68 19.70
CA LEU A 4 39.25 -53.19 18.49
C LEU A 4 37.76 -52.82 18.64
N ASN A 5 37.10 -53.16 19.76
CA ASN A 5 35.66 -52.90 19.90
C ASN A 5 35.29 -51.55 20.53
N ASN A 6 36.26 -50.81 21.08
CA ASN A 6 35.97 -49.54 21.78
C ASN A 6 36.15 -48.29 20.89
N LEU A 7 36.71 -48.43 19.69
CA LEU A 7 36.90 -47.29 18.77
C LEU A 7 35.70 -47.05 17.84
N ALA A 8 34.87 -48.08 17.61
CA ALA A 8 33.70 -47.98 16.74
C ALA A 8 32.49 -47.35 17.47
N ILE A 9 32.44 -47.43 18.80
CA ILE A 9 31.31 -46.93 19.61
C ILE A 9 31.49 -45.44 19.93
N THR A 10 32.72 -44.94 20.02
CA THR A 10 33.01 -43.52 20.27
C THR A 10 32.80 -42.61 19.05
N ALA A 11 32.87 -43.15 17.83
CA ALA A 11 32.60 -42.39 16.60
C ALA A 11 31.09 -42.16 16.33
N ALA A 12 30.22 -43.03 16.86
CA ALA A 12 28.77 -42.94 16.65
C ALA A 12 28.08 -41.91 17.57
N VAL A 13 28.67 -41.60 18.73
CA VAL A 13 28.07 -40.65 19.70
C VAL A 13 28.42 -39.19 19.37
N LEU A 14 29.51 -38.93 18.65
CA LEU A 14 29.94 -37.58 18.27
C LEU A 14 29.25 -37.02 17.01
N LEU A 15 28.57 -37.85 16.22
CA LEU A 15 27.87 -37.40 15.00
C LEU A 15 26.40 -37.00 15.25
N ALA A 16 25.84 -37.32 16.42
CA ALA A 16 24.44 -37.05 16.75
C ALA A 16 24.20 -35.63 17.31
N PHE A 17 25.23 -34.85 17.62
CA PHE A 17 25.10 -33.54 18.26
C PHE A 17 25.07 -32.33 17.30
N VAL A 18 25.11 -32.54 15.98
CA VAL A 18 25.22 -31.44 15.00
C VAL A 18 23.85 -30.96 14.45
N LEU A 19 22.72 -31.54 14.88
CA LEU A 19 21.40 -31.20 14.32
C LEU A 19 20.49 -30.32 15.19
N ALA A 20 20.97 -29.81 16.32
CA ALA A 20 20.24 -28.78 17.09
C ALA A 20 20.50 -27.37 16.52
N GLY A 21 20.23 -27.19 15.22
CA GLY A 21 20.12 -25.86 14.63
C GLY A 21 18.82 -25.23 15.09
N CYS A 22 18.85 -24.45 16.18
CA CYS A 22 17.75 -23.58 16.55
C CYS A 22 17.51 -22.62 15.38
N ALA A 23 16.46 -22.90 14.60
CA ALA A 23 15.85 -21.92 13.72
C ALA A 23 15.25 -20.83 14.63
N SER A 24 16.09 -19.87 15.02
CA SER A 24 15.62 -18.65 15.64
C SER A 24 14.76 -17.96 14.58
N ALA A 25 13.45 -18.09 14.71
CA ALA A 25 12.51 -17.21 14.02
C ALA A 25 12.89 -15.79 14.44
N ARG A 26 13.67 -15.11 13.59
CA ARG A 26 13.99 -13.71 13.77
C ARG A 26 12.69 -12.97 13.55
N HIS A 27 12.01 -12.66 14.64
CA HIS A 27 10.97 -11.64 14.62
C HIS A 27 11.68 -10.33 14.27
N ALA A 28 11.64 -9.96 12.99
CA ALA A 28 11.89 -8.59 12.60
C ALA A 28 10.70 -7.79 13.13
N PRO A 29 10.90 -6.80 14.02
CA PRO A 29 9.83 -5.86 14.31
C PRO A 29 9.35 -5.28 12.96
N PRO A 30 8.04 -4.99 12.82
CA PRO A 30 7.54 -4.36 11.61
C PRO A 30 8.40 -3.13 11.28
N PRO A 31 8.64 -2.83 9.99
CA PRO A 31 9.39 -1.64 9.59
C PRO A 31 8.87 -0.43 10.38
N ALA A 32 9.79 0.38 10.92
CA ALA A 32 9.41 1.62 11.59
C ALA A 32 8.43 2.40 10.69
N GLU A 33 7.37 2.97 11.29
CA GLU A 33 6.31 3.68 10.57
C GLU A 33 6.91 4.56 9.45
N ASP A 34 6.46 4.31 8.23
CA ASP A 34 6.97 4.97 7.04
C ASP A 34 6.94 6.51 7.23
N PRO A 35 8.01 7.26 6.90
CA PRO A 35 8.01 8.73 6.94
C PRO A 35 6.82 9.38 6.23
N VAL A 36 6.10 8.66 5.36
CA VAL A 36 4.84 9.13 4.77
C VAL A 36 3.69 9.26 5.77
N HIS A 37 3.55 8.39 6.79
CA HIS A 37 2.46 8.49 7.76
C HIS A 37 2.48 9.82 8.54
N ASN A 38 3.67 10.37 8.79
CA ASN A 38 3.82 11.69 9.41
C ASN A 38 3.32 12.84 8.52
N LYS A 39 3.37 12.69 7.19
CA LYS A 39 2.91 13.71 6.24
C LYS A 39 1.38 13.70 6.05
N LEU A 40 0.74 12.59 6.38
CA LEU A 40 -0.72 12.42 6.30
C LEU A 40 -1.41 12.69 7.64
N ASN A 41 -0.69 13.16 8.64
CA ASN A 41 -1.20 13.54 9.96
C ASN A 41 -0.66 14.93 10.33
N VAL A 42 -1.46 15.96 10.05
CA VAL A 42 -1.05 17.35 10.17
C VAL A 42 -1.83 18.06 11.28
N THR A 43 -1.21 19.05 11.90
CA THR A 43 -1.89 19.95 12.85
C THR A 43 -2.01 21.32 12.20
N VAL A 44 -3.22 21.89 12.25
CA VAL A 44 -3.53 23.24 11.75
C VAL A 44 -3.79 24.18 12.92
N ASN A 45 -3.42 25.45 12.76
CA ASN A 45 -3.56 26.50 13.79
C ASN A 45 -4.92 27.20 13.72
N HIS A 46 -5.98 26.40 13.53
CA HIS A 46 -7.36 26.84 13.47
C HIS A 46 -8.29 25.93 14.29
N SER A 47 -9.47 26.45 14.61
CA SER A 47 -10.50 25.70 15.32
C SER A 47 -11.04 24.55 14.48
N TYR A 48 -11.63 23.58 15.17
CA TYR A 48 -12.25 22.41 14.55
C TYR A 48 -13.26 22.79 13.47
N ASP A 49 -14.12 23.78 13.75
CA ASP A 49 -15.15 24.24 12.82
C ASP A 49 -14.59 24.81 11.53
N VAL A 50 -13.47 25.54 11.61
CA VAL A 50 -12.83 26.11 10.42
C VAL A 50 -12.23 25.00 9.58
N ALA A 51 -11.45 24.09 10.19
CA ALA A 51 -10.85 22.96 9.48
C ALA A 51 -11.93 22.05 8.84
N TRP A 52 -12.99 21.75 9.58
CA TRP A 52 -14.13 20.96 9.11
C TRP A 52 -14.81 21.62 7.91
N LYS A 53 -15.13 22.91 8.01
CA LYS A 53 -15.77 23.66 6.93
C LYS A 53 -14.90 23.68 5.67
N THR A 54 -13.61 23.96 5.80
CA THR A 54 -12.66 23.97 4.68
C THR A 54 -12.59 22.61 3.98
N LEU A 55 -12.54 21.51 4.75
CA LEU A 55 -12.54 20.15 4.19
C LEU A 55 -13.84 19.86 3.44
N ILE A 56 -15.00 20.16 4.01
CA ILE A 56 -16.30 19.93 3.36
C ILE A 56 -16.44 20.77 2.07
N GLU A 57 -16.03 22.04 2.10
CA GLU A 57 -16.06 22.90 0.91
C GLU A 57 -15.16 22.37 -0.20
N TYR A 58 -13.93 21.96 0.14
CA TYR A 58 -13.02 21.34 -0.81
C TYR A 58 -13.63 20.07 -1.42
N VAL A 59 -14.06 19.13 -0.58
CA VAL A 59 -14.58 17.83 -1.05
C VAL A 59 -15.78 18.02 -1.98
N ARG A 60 -16.72 18.91 -1.64
CA ARG A 60 -17.89 19.20 -2.48
C ARG A 60 -17.55 19.76 -3.87
N SER A 61 -16.39 20.38 -4.01
CA SER A 61 -15.90 20.94 -5.28
C SER A 61 -14.93 20.01 -6.02
N SER A 62 -14.59 18.87 -5.43
CA SER A 62 -13.62 17.91 -5.94
C SER A 62 -14.25 16.78 -6.76
N PHE A 63 -13.43 15.88 -7.29
CA PHE A 63 -13.88 14.66 -7.96
C PHE A 63 -14.22 13.51 -6.98
N PHE A 64 -13.99 13.70 -5.68
CA PHE A 64 -14.30 12.70 -4.67
C PHE A 64 -15.81 12.53 -4.51
N VAL A 65 -16.25 11.28 -4.35
CA VAL A 65 -17.62 10.97 -3.95
C VAL A 65 -17.68 10.96 -2.43
N ILE A 66 -18.61 11.69 -1.84
CA ILE A 66 -18.84 11.66 -0.38
C ILE A 66 -19.65 10.41 -0.05
N ASP A 67 -19.06 9.49 0.69
CA ASP A 67 -19.77 8.29 1.16
C ASP A 67 -20.46 8.56 2.50
N ASN A 68 -19.77 9.24 3.41
CA ASN A 68 -20.26 9.57 4.73
C ASN A 68 -19.54 10.80 5.31
N PHE A 69 -20.21 11.55 6.17
CA PHE A 69 -19.55 12.49 7.07
C PHE A 69 -20.33 12.59 8.37
N ASP A 70 -19.61 12.64 9.48
CA ASP A 70 -20.16 12.87 10.82
C ASP A 70 -19.30 13.91 11.52
N LYS A 71 -19.84 15.13 11.64
CA LYS A 71 -19.17 16.26 12.28
C LYS A 71 -18.98 16.04 13.78
N SER A 72 -19.84 15.28 14.44
CA SER A 72 -19.69 15.01 15.87
C SER A 72 -18.57 13.99 16.13
N ALA A 73 -18.40 13.04 15.22
CA ALA A 73 -17.33 12.03 15.28
C ALA A 73 -16.00 12.51 14.67
N GLY A 74 -16.00 13.60 13.90
CA GLY A 74 -14.80 14.08 13.20
C GLY A 74 -14.39 13.18 12.05
N VAL A 75 -15.34 12.54 11.37
CA VAL A 75 -15.05 11.58 10.30
C VAL A 75 -15.65 12.04 8.98
N ILE A 76 -14.84 12.00 7.91
CA ILE A 76 -15.29 12.13 6.53
C ILE A 76 -14.76 10.91 5.76
N THR A 77 -15.66 10.19 5.10
CA THR A 77 -15.31 9.05 4.24
C THR A 77 -15.64 9.40 2.80
N LEU A 78 -14.66 9.23 1.92
CA LEU A 78 -14.77 9.52 0.50
C LEU A 78 -14.39 8.30 -0.33
N SER A 79 -14.94 8.23 -1.54
CA SER A 79 -14.52 7.28 -2.57
C SER A 79 -13.90 7.99 -3.76
N PHE A 80 -12.90 7.35 -4.37
CA PHE A 80 -12.28 7.74 -5.63
C PHE A 80 -11.95 6.51 -6.47
N GLY A 81 -11.56 6.73 -7.72
CA GLY A 81 -11.18 5.67 -8.64
C GLY A 81 -11.66 5.98 -10.05
N GLY A 82 -11.63 4.96 -10.91
CA GLY A 82 -11.95 5.11 -12.33
C GLY A 82 -10.73 4.95 -13.23
N SER A 83 -10.68 5.76 -14.29
CA SER A 83 -9.57 5.79 -15.25
C SER A 83 -8.36 6.55 -14.71
N HIS A 84 -7.20 6.39 -15.35
CA HIS A 84 -5.93 7.00 -14.94
C HIS A 84 -5.38 6.41 -13.63
N THR A 85 -5.50 5.09 -13.47
CA THR A 85 -4.99 4.35 -12.29
C THR A 85 -3.54 4.71 -11.92
N ALA A 86 -2.66 4.95 -12.91
CA ALA A 86 -1.26 5.31 -12.69
C ALA A 86 -1.03 6.65 -11.95
N GLU A 87 -2.05 7.51 -11.86
CA GLU A 87 -1.96 8.74 -11.06
C GLU A 87 -2.09 8.48 -9.56
N TYR A 88 -2.71 7.37 -9.17
CA TYR A 88 -3.05 7.03 -7.79
C TYR A 88 -2.20 5.89 -7.24
N ILE A 89 -1.76 4.97 -8.10
CA ILE A 89 -0.92 3.84 -7.72
C ILE A 89 0.26 3.70 -8.68
N ASP A 90 1.43 3.38 -8.13
CA ASP A 90 2.64 3.05 -8.88
C ASP A 90 2.89 1.55 -8.80
N CYS A 91 2.86 0.89 -9.95
CA CYS A 91 3.15 -0.55 -10.12
C CYS A 91 4.45 -0.79 -10.91
N GLY A 92 5.26 0.26 -11.05
CA GLY A 92 6.48 0.31 -11.84
C GLY A 92 6.24 0.34 -13.36
N PRO A 93 7.32 0.49 -14.15
CA PRO A 93 7.24 0.52 -15.60
C PRO A 93 7.01 -0.88 -16.20
N PHE A 94 6.45 -0.90 -17.39
CA PHE A 94 6.23 -2.08 -18.21
C PHE A 94 6.39 -1.75 -19.70
N THR A 95 7.09 -2.62 -20.39
CA THR A 95 7.27 -2.56 -21.84
C THR A 95 7.00 -3.93 -22.42
N THR A 96 6.14 -4.02 -23.42
CA THR A 96 5.86 -5.28 -24.12
C THR A 96 6.95 -5.59 -25.14
N ARG A 97 7.27 -6.89 -25.28
CA ARG A 97 8.16 -7.39 -26.35
C ARG A 97 7.40 -8.13 -27.46
N SER A 98 6.07 -8.19 -27.37
CA SER A 98 5.20 -8.82 -28.36
C SER A 98 5.12 -7.97 -29.63
N LYS A 99 4.94 -8.63 -30.78
CA LYS A 99 4.75 -7.95 -32.07
C LYS A 99 3.32 -7.40 -32.22
N GLU A 100 2.36 -8.01 -31.53
CA GLU A 100 0.94 -7.70 -31.59
C GLU A 100 0.56 -6.47 -30.74
N VAL A 101 1.20 -6.30 -29.57
CA VAL A 101 0.93 -5.17 -28.67
C VAL A 101 2.23 -4.42 -28.42
N LYS A 102 2.31 -3.17 -28.88
CA LYS A 102 3.42 -2.25 -28.58
C LYS A 102 3.00 -1.30 -27.46
N TYR A 103 3.60 -1.45 -26.29
CA TYR A 103 3.33 -0.61 -25.12
C TYR A 103 4.63 -0.33 -24.37
N SER A 104 4.77 0.90 -23.88
CA SER A 104 5.80 1.29 -22.92
C SER A 104 5.23 2.37 -22.00
N GLY A 105 5.21 2.11 -20.69
CA GLY A 105 4.60 3.01 -19.72
C GLY A 105 4.35 2.33 -18.36
N PRO A 106 3.53 2.93 -17.48
CA PRO A 106 3.18 2.34 -16.19
C PRO A 106 2.44 0.99 -16.34
N TYR A 107 2.79 0.00 -15.52
CA TYR A 107 2.13 -1.31 -15.57
C TYR A 107 0.63 -1.24 -15.25
N SER A 108 0.23 -0.37 -14.33
CA SER A 108 -1.18 -0.12 -14.01
C SER A 108 -1.97 0.39 -15.21
N SER A 109 -1.40 1.30 -16.00
CA SER A 109 -2.01 1.78 -17.25
C SER A 109 -2.11 0.69 -18.31
N PHE A 110 -1.10 -0.19 -18.43
CA PHE A 110 -1.19 -1.37 -19.30
C PHE A 110 -2.39 -2.26 -18.93
N LEU A 111 -2.54 -2.57 -17.64
CA LEU A 111 -3.65 -3.40 -17.17
C LEU A 111 -5.02 -2.71 -17.33
N GLU A 112 -5.11 -1.40 -17.10
CA GLU A 112 -6.33 -0.63 -17.34
C GLU A 112 -6.73 -0.68 -18.82
N GLN A 113 -5.77 -0.44 -19.72
CA GLN A 113 -6.01 -0.35 -21.17
C GLN A 113 -6.28 -1.71 -21.83
N TYR A 114 -5.55 -2.75 -21.47
CA TYR A 114 -5.55 -4.03 -22.19
C TYR A 114 -6.19 -5.19 -21.42
N ALA A 115 -6.42 -5.05 -20.11
CA ALA A 115 -6.98 -6.09 -19.27
C ALA A 115 -8.26 -5.69 -18.52
N GLY A 116 -8.78 -4.48 -18.77
CA GLY A 116 -9.98 -3.96 -18.11
C GLY A 116 -9.81 -3.78 -16.61
N ALA A 117 -8.58 -3.56 -16.14
CA ALA A 117 -8.31 -3.36 -14.73
C ALA A 117 -8.96 -2.05 -14.23
N LYS A 118 -9.35 -2.04 -12.95
CA LYS A 118 -10.05 -0.90 -12.34
C LYS A 118 -9.51 -0.64 -10.94
N LEU A 119 -9.26 0.63 -10.64
CA LEU A 119 -8.95 1.08 -9.30
C LEU A 119 -10.19 1.62 -8.60
N GLN A 120 -10.36 1.21 -7.35
CA GLN A 120 -11.29 1.80 -6.39
C GLN A 120 -10.48 2.19 -5.15
N GLY A 121 -10.72 3.38 -4.63
CA GLY A 121 -10.06 3.90 -3.45
C GLY A 121 -11.08 4.46 -2.47
N LYS A 122 -10.79 4.31 -1.17
CA LYS A 122 -11.55 4.91 -0.08
C LYS A 122 -10.64 5.75 0.78
N LEU A 123 -10.97 7.03 0.97
CA LEU A 123 -10.30 7.92 1.90
C LEU A 123 -11.09 8.00 3.21
N ASN A 124 -10.37 7.91 4.32
CA ASN A 124 -10.87 8.21 5.66
C ASN A 124 -10.11 9.41 6.19
N ILE A 125 -10.83 10.49 6.46
CA ILE A 125 -10.31 11.73 7.00
C ILE A 125 -10.82 11.87 8.43
N PHE A 126 -9.90 12.02 9.37
CA PHE A 126 -10.18 12.22 10.78
C PHE A 126 -9.81 13.65 11.15
N VAL A 127 -10.74 14.38 11.75
CA VAL A 127 -10.56 15.73 12.26
C VAL A 127 -10.72 15.66 13.77
N THR A 128 -9.71 16.12 14.51
CA THR A 128 -9.69 16.03 15.98
C THR A 128 -9.38 17.39 16.56
N GLU A 129 -10.26 17.89 17.42
CA GLU A 129 -9.98 19.08 18.21
C GLU A 129 -8.89 18.79 19.23
N LEU A 130 -7.81 19.58 19.20
CA LEU A 130 -6.74 19.54 20.21
C LEU A 130 -6.85 20.71 21.20
N GLY A 131 -7.55 21.77 20.81
CA GLY A 131 -7.89 22.93 21.62
C GLY A 131 -8.61 24.00 20.80
N PRO A 132 -8.92 25.17 21.40
CA PRO A 132 -9.81 26.16 20.78
C PRO A 132 -9.36 26.70 19.41
N LYS A 133 -8.06 26.62 19.10
CA LYS A 133 -7.46 27.07 17.85
C LYS A 133 -6.49 26.03 17.27
N GLN A 134 -6.62 24.77 17.67
CA GLN A 134 -5.71 23.74 17.22
C GLN A 134 -6.50 22.49 16.86
N THR A 135 -6.31 22.04 15.62
CA THR A 135 -7.01 20.87 15.10
C THR A 135 -6.02 19.96 14.41
N ARG A 136 -6.15 18.65 14.63
CA ARG A 136 -5.41 17.63 13.90
C ARG A 136 -6.26 17.10 12.76
N VAL A 137 -5.67 16.94 11.58
CA VAL A 137 -6.27 16.27 10.45
C VAL A 137 -5.39 15.09 10.05
N LYS A 138 -5.95 13.88 10.10
CA LYS A 138 -5.30 12.65 9.65
C LYS A 138 -6.05 12.08 8.45
N VAL A 139 -5.31 11.66 7.42
CA VAL A 139 -5.85 11.08 6.20
C VAL A 139 -5.28 9.67 6.01
N ASN A 140 -6.14 8.70 5.70
CA ASN A 140 -5.74 7.36 5.29
C ASN A 140 -6.52 6.95 4.05
N ALA A 141 -5.86 6.30 3.09
CA ALA A 141 -6.52 5.71 1.92
C ALA A 141 -6.40 4.19 1.95
N GLN A 142 -7.47 3.52 1.53
CA GLN A 142 -7.48 2.11 1.17
C GLN A 142 -7.64 2.00 -0.34
N TYR A 143 -6.83 1.18 -0.97
CA TYR A 143 -6.80 0.96 -2.42
C TYR A 143 -7.21 -0.48 -2.72
N THR A 144 -8.09 -0.65 -3.69
CA THR A 144 -8.48 -1.94 -4.26
C THR A 144 -8.31 -1.88 -5.78
N PHE A 145 -7.26 -2.52 -6.26
CA PHE A 145 -6.95 -2.59 -7.69
C PHE A 145 -7.31 -3.98 -8.24
N LYS A 146 -8.36 -4.03 -9.06
CA LYS A 146 -8.85 -5.26 -9.71
C LYS A 146 -8.14 -5.42 -11.04
N ALA A 147 -7.24 -6.39 -11.13
CA ALA A 147 -6.40 -6.72 -12.28
C ALA A 147 -6.61 -8.19 -12.71
N PRO A 148 -7.44 -8.47 -13.73
CA PRO A 148 -7.81 -9.84 -14.11
C PRO A 148 -6.64 -10.76 -14.53
N LEU A 149 -5.51 -10.19 -14.97
CA LEU A 149 -4.34 -10.95 -15.44
C LEU A 149 -3.32 -11.29 -14.32
N THR A 150 -3.69 -11.15 -13.05
CA THR A 150 -2.79 -11.37 -11.91
C THR A 150 -3.37 -12.41 -10.95
N LYS A 151 -2.52 -13.01 -10.10
CA LYS A 151 -2.95 -13.92 -9.03
C LYS A 151 -2.40 -13.45 -7.68
N PRO A 152 -3.25 -12.97 -6.75
CA PRO A 152 -4.70 -12.74 -6.90
C PRO A 152 -5.04 -11.66 -7.94
N ALA A 153 -6.29 -11.69 -8.42
CA ALA A 153 -6.81 -10.69 -9.37
C ALA A 153 -7.22 -9.37 -8.68
N GLU A 154 -7.17 -9.32 -7.36
CA GLU A 154 -7.44 -8.12 -6.57
C GLU A 154 -6.22 -7.83 -5.68
N TRP A 155 -5.79 -6.57 -5.70
CA TRP A 155 -4.66 -6.08 -4.94
C TRP A 155 -5.21 -5.06 -3.95
N ALA A 156 -5.03 -5.32 -2.66
CA ALA A 156 -5.45 -4.44 -1.59
C ALA A 156 -4.23 -3.92 -0.84
N PHE A 157 -4.16 -2.61 -0.64
CA PHE A 157 -3.12 -1.94 0.14
C PHE A 157 -3.62 -0.60 0.66
N GLU A 158 -2.94 -0.04 1.65
CA GLU A 158 -3.32 1.23 2.29
C GLU A 158 -2.19 2.27 2.18
N SER A 159 -2.46 3.52 2.55
CA SER A 159 -1.41 4.54 2.67
C SER A 159 -0.27 4.03 3.56
N GLY A 160 0.98 4.17 3.10
CA GLY A 160 2.17 3.67 3.82
C GLY A 160 2.48 2.19 3.57
N PHE A 161 1.64 1.47 2.82
CA PHE A 161 1.83 0.05 2.51
C PHE A 161 1.84 -0.21 1.01
N TYR A 162 2.22 -1.43 0.64
CA TYR A 162 2.26 -1.91 -0.73
C TYR A 162 1.68 -3.32 -0.83
N ALA A 163 1.24 -3.71 -2.02
CA ALA A 163 0.84 -5.07 -2.32
C ALA A 163 1.77 -5.67 -3.37
N THR A 164 2.26 -6.88 -3.11
CA THR A 164 3.04 -7.67 -4.07
C THR A 164 2.26 -8.92 -4.45
N VAL A 165 2.00 -9.14 -5.73
CA VAL A 165 1.32 -10.34 -6.23
C VAL A 165 2.14 -11.08 -7.27
N ALA A 166 1.84 -12.35 -7.47
CA ALA A 166 2.43 -13.16 -8.53
C ALA A 166 1.77 -12.84 -9.88
N LEU A 167 2.59 -12.78 -10.92
CA LEU A 167 2.10 -12.74 -12.30
C LEU A 167 1.71 -14.15 -12.77
N THR A 168 0.77 -14.22 -13.72
CA THR A 168 0.34 -15.48 -14.33
C THR A 168 1.49 -16.19 -15.06
N GLN A 169 1.32 -17.49 -15.30
CA GLN A 169 2.34 -18.32 -15.94
C GLN A 169 2.69 -17.86 -17.37
N GLU A 170 1.73 -17.24 -18.06
CA GLU A 170 1.90 -16.61 -19.37
C GLU A 170 2.90 -15.44 -19.32
N HIS A 171 2.82 -14.58 -18.29
CA HIS A 171 3.78 -13.50 -18.09
C HIS A 171 5.17 -13.99 -17.67
N LYS A 172 5.24 -15.13 -16.97
CA LYS A 172 6.51 -15.77 -16.58
C LYS A 172 7.22 -16.40 -17.77
N ALA A 173 6.47 -17.02 -18.68
CA ALA A 173 7.01 -17.61 -19.92
C ALA A 173 7.64 -16.56 -20.85
N ALA A 174 7.22 -15.30 -20.76
CA ALA A 174 7.82 -14.19 -21.50
C ALA A 174 9.16 -13.67 -20.91
N GLY A 175 9.72 -14.34 -19.89
CA GLY A 175 10.96 -13.93 -19.23
C GLY A 175 10.85 -12.68 -18.36
N GLY A 176 9.62 -12.28 -18.00
CA GLY A 176 9.35 -11.13 -17.15
C GLY A 176 9.55 -11.42 -15.65
N PRO A 177 9.46 -10.38 -14.80
CA PRO A 177 9.50 -10.54 -13.36
C PRO A 177 8.37 -11.46 -12.87
N GLN A 178 8.65 -12.30 -11.88
CA GLN A 178 7.71 -13.30 -11.36
C GLN A 178 6.58 -12.69 -10.53
N THR A 179 6.85 -11.52 -9.94
CA THR A 179 5.93 -10.76 -9.10
C THR A 179 5.90 -9.30 -9.54
N ARG A 180 4.86 -8.60 -9.12
CA ARG A 180 4.77 -7.14 -9.24
C ARG A 180 4.29 -6.55 -7.93
N THR A 181 4.84 -5.37 -7.61
CA THR A 181 4.50 -4.59 -6.43
C THR A 181 3.81 -3.32 -6.86
N CYS A 182 2.68 -2.99 -6.22
CA CYS A 182 1.99 -1.72 -6.38
C CYS A 182 1.95 -0.99 -5.03
N GLN A 183 2.10 0.33 -5.07
CA GLN A 183 2.05 1.20 -3.89
C GLN A 183 1.31 2.51 -4.20
N PRO A 184 0.79 3.23 -3.19
CA PRO A 184 0.19 4.54 -3.37
C PRO A 184 1.18 5.57 -3.93
N THR A 185 0.71 6.45 -4.81
CA THR A 185 1.41 7.70 -5.17
C THR A 185 1.12 8.83 -4.17
N TYR A 186 0.17 8.60 -3.27
CA TYR A 186 -0.38 9.56 -2.31
C TYR A 186 -1.12 10.75 -2.95
N LYS A 187 -1.47 10.68 -4.24
CA LYS A 187 -2.15 11.79 -4.93
C LYS A 187 -3.48 12.16 -4.25
N ALA A 188 -4.29 11.17 -3.88
CA ALA A 188 -5.61 11.39 -3.30
C ALA A 188 -5.51 12.02 -1.90
N GLU A 189 -4.64 11.48 -1.05
CA GLU A 189 -4.39 11.95 0.31
C GLU A 189 -3.78 13.36 0.30
N ASN A 190 -2.79 13.59 -0.57
CA ASN A 190 -2.15 14.89 -0.69
C ASN A 190 -3.13 15.96 -1.18
N ALA A 191 -4.09 15.62 -2.03
CA ALA A 191 -5.09 16.58 -2.48
C ALA A 191 -5.92 17.13 -1.29
N VAL A 192 -6.27 16.27 -0.33
CA VAL A 192 -6.92 16.67 0.93
C VAL A 192 -6.00 17.50 1.80
N ILE A 193 -4.74 17.08 1.99
CA ILE A 193 -3.77 17.83 2.82
C ILE A 193 -3.48 19.22 2.23
N GLN A 194 -3.38 19.34 0.90
CA GLN A 194 -3.16 20.65 0.26
C GLN A 194 -4.35 21.59 0.46
N ALA A 195 -5.58 21.08 0.52
CA ALA A 195 -6.78 21.90 0.72
C ALA A 195 -6.78 22.65 2.07
N ILE A 196 -6.16 22.06 3.09
CA ILE A 196 -6.07 22.64 4.44
C ILE A 196 -4.72 23.33 4.72
N LYS A 197 -3.79 23.32 3.77
CA LYS A 197 -2.48 23.97 3.89
C LYS A 197 -2.56 25.48 4.23
N PRO A 198 -3.55 26.25 3.75
CA PRO A 198 -3.71 27.65 4.18
C PRO A 198 -4.05 27.83 5.67
N LEU A 199 -4.35 26.75 6.40
CA LEU A 199 -4.66 26.75 7.83
C LEU A 199 -3.43 26.39 8.70
N PHE A 200 -2.24 26.25 8.11
CA PHE A 200 -1.02 26.05 8.88
C PHE A 200 -0.59 27.34 9.59
#